data_AF-A0ABD7QFE5-F1
#
_entry.id   AF-A0ABD7QFE5-F1
#
_cell.length_a   1.000
_cell.length_b   1.000
_cell.length_c   1.000
_cell.angle_alpha   90.00
_cell.angle_beta   90.00
_cell.angle_gamma   90.00
#
_symmetry.space_group_name_H-M   'P 1'
#
loop_
_entity.id
_entity.type
_entity.pdbx_description
1 polymer ?
#
loop_
_entity_poly.entity_id
_entity_poly.type
_entity_poly.pdbx_seq_one_letter_code
_entity_poly.pdbx_strand_id
1 'polypeptide(L)'
;MTSRFFSGYTTPPVLPLKSPMLKKLRFIVPLLALATLVVWWFTPRYSEEDEAYYLSVFCLIDHHDSRAFLHDMESIVEGGNSDYALHKIRYIPALGEKMLQTWQQLSPDEQRASSEDRQRCYQLMREKKQD
;
A
#
# COMPACT_ATOMS: atom_id res chain seq x y z
N MET A 1 -40.06 -36.85 65.80
CA MET A 1 -40.17 -36.83 64.33
C MET A 1 -39.44 -35.57 63.84
N THR A 2 -38.11 -35.58 63.78
CA THR A 2 -37.27 -35.84 62.60
C THR A 2 -37.55 -34.92 61.41
N SER A 3 -36.69 -33.91 61.22
CA SER A 3 -36.39 -33.42 59.88
C SER A 3 -34.90 -33.12 59.78
N ARG A 4 -34.17 -33.97 59.04
CA ARG A 4 -32.79 -33.74 58.62
C ARG A 4 -32.86 -33.06 57.25
N PHE A 5 -32.36 -31.83 57.17
CA PHE A 5 -32.06 -31.18 55.88
C PHE A 5 -30.77 -31.79 55.32
N PHE A 6 -30.84 -32.46 54.17
CA PHE A 6 -29.66 -32.82 53.39
C PHE A 6 -29.34 -31.66 52.42
N SER A 7 -28.15 -31.11 52.58
CA SER A 7 -27.55 -30.09 51.71
C SER A 7 -27.05 -30.74 50.42
N GLY A 8 -27.66 -30.42 49.29
CA GLY A 8 -27.23 -30.86 47.97
C GLY A 8 -26.30 -29.83 47.34
N TYR A 9 -24.99 -30.06 47.39
CA TYR A 9 -24.03 -29.34 46.55
C TYR A 9 -24.03 -29.97 45.16
N THR A 10 -24.61 -29.27 44.19
CA THR A 10 -24.53 -29.64 42.77
C THR A 10 -23.34 -28.92 42.15
N THR A 11 -22.27 -29.65 41.81
CA THR A 11 -21.20 -29.15 40.93
C THR A 11 -21.73 -29.03 39.50
N PRO A 12 -21.44 -27.93 38.77
CA PRO A 12 -21.84 -27.83 37.37
C PRO A 12 -20.97 -28.74 36.48
N PRO A 13 -21.52 -29.31 35.40
CA PRO A 13 -20.76 -30.11 34.47
C PRO A 13 -19.86 -29.20 33.63
N VAL A 14 -18.55 -29.49 33.63
CA VAL A 14 -17.62 -28.93 32.65
C VAL A 14 -17.98 -29.50 31.28
N LEU A 15 -18.59 -28.66 30.44
CA LEU A 15 -18.89 -29.00 29.04
C LEU A 15 -17.60 -29.29 28.28
N PRO A 16 -17.39 -30.49 27.71
CA PRO A 16 -16.28 -30.72 26.81
C PRO A 16 -16.55 -29.96 25.51
N LEU A 17 -15.74 -28.94 25.24
CA LEU A 17 -15.76 -28.20 23.98
C LEU A 17 -15.39 -29.16 22.84
N LYS A 18 -16.42 -29.74 22.21
CA LYS A 18 -16.31 -30.63 21.06
C LYS A 18 -15.57 -29.88 19.96
N SER A 19 -14.39 -30.37 19.58
CA SER A 19 -13.36 -29.63 18.83
C SER A 19 -13.16 -30.12 17.38
N PRO A 20 -14.20 -30.32 16.54
CA PRO A 20 -13.95 -30.59 15.12
C PRO A 20 -13.36 -29.37 14.39
N MET A 21 -13.57 -28.15 14.91
CA MET A 21 -13.02 -26.91 14.36
C MET A 21 -11.53 -26.70 14.64
N LEU A 22 -10.96 -27.29 15.69
CA LEU A 22 -9.56 -27.07 16.07
C LEU A 22 -8.59 -27.67 15.02
N LYS A 23 -8.96 -28.82 14.44
CA LYS A 23 -8.19 -29.45 13.35
C LYS A 23 -8.23 -28.60 12.08
N LYS A 24 -9.39 -28.05 11.71
CA LYS A 24 -9.50 -27.14 10.55
C LYS A 24 -8.69 -25.86 10.77
N LEU A 25 -8.75 -25.28 11.98
CA LEU A 25 -7.97 -24.09 12.32
C LEU A 25 -6.46 -24.35 12.26
N ARG A 26 -6.00 -25.53 12.68
CA ARG A 26 -4.58 -25.94 12.59
C ARG A 26 -4.06 -26.01 11.16
N PHE A 27 -4.92 -26.21 10.16
CA PHE A 27 -4.53 -26.15 8.74
C PHE A 27 -4.78 -24.78 8.09
N ILE A 28 -5.81 -24.05 8.52
CA ILE A 28 -6.14 -22.73 7.98
C ILE A 28 -5.11 -21.68 8.41
N VAL A 29 -4.68 -21.67 9.68
CA VAL A 29 -3.71 -20.70 10.19
C VAL A 29 -2.37 -20.72 9.44
N PRO A 30 -1.69 -21.87 9.25
CA PRO A 30 -0.43 -21.87 8.49
C PRO A 30 -0.65 -21.54 7.01
N LEU A 31 -1.81 -21.87 6.45
CA LEU A 31 -2.13 -21.54 5.05
C LEU A 31 -2.33 -20.03 4.86
N LEU A 32 -3.03 -19.37 5.79
CA LEU A 32 -3.15 -17.91 5.81
C LEU A 32 -1.80 -17.23 6.03
N ALA A 33 -0.98 -17.74 6.96
CA ALA A 33 0.36 -17.21 7.19
C ALA A 33 1.26 -17.35 5.96
N LEU A 34 1.16 -18.47 5.24
CA LEU A 34 1.87 -18.66 3.98
C LEU A 34 1.35 -17.67 2.92
N ALA A 35 0.04 -17.49 2.80
CA ALA A 35 -0.56 -16.56 1.85
C ALA A 35 -0.12 -15.11 2.12
N THR A 36 -0.10 -14.66 3.38
CA THR A 36 0.37 -13.32 3.72
C THR A 36 1.87 -13.14 3.46
N LEU A 37 2.70 -14.15 3.76
CA LEU A 37 4.12 -14.13 3.44
C LEU A 37 4.36 -14.06 1.93
N VAL A 38 3.60 -14.82 1.15
CA VAL A 38 3.67 -14.77 -0.32
C VAL A 38 3.31 -13.37 -0.81
N VAL A 39 2.17 -12.80 -0.37
CA VAL A 39 1.79 -11.44 -0.76
C VAL A 39 2.84 -10.42 -0.36
N TRP A 40 3.36 -10.50 0.86
CA TRP A 40 4.40 -9.60 1.34
C TRP A 40 5.70 -9.71 0.53
N TRP A 41 6.09 -10.94 0.16
CA TRP A 41 7.27 -11.19 -0.66
C TRP A 41 7.13 -10.66 -2.09
N PHE A 42 5.93 -10.78 -2.68
CA PHE A 42 5.66 -10.32 -4.04
C PHE A 42 5.31 -8.83 -4.12
N THR A 43 5.12 -8.14 -3.00
CA THR A 43 4.88 -6.69 -3.00
C THR A 43 6.22 -5.95 -3.14
N PRO A 44 6.52 -5.31 -4.28
CA PRO A 44 7.76 -4.57 -4.43
C PRO A 44 7.81 -3.41 -3.43
N ARG A 45 8.89 -3.33 -2.67
CA ARG A 45 9.14 -2.24 -1.72
C ARG A 45 10.08 -1.25 -2.41
N TYR A 46 9.53 -0.13 -2.87
CA TYR A 46 10.32 0.98 -3.39
C TYR A 46 10.93 1.79 -2.26
N SER A 47 12.13 2.33 -2.47
CA SER A 47 12.77 3.19 -1.47
C SER A 47 12.08 4.55 -1.40
N GLU A 48 12.20 5.25 -0.27
CA GLU A 48 11.70 6.64 -0.17
C GLU A 48 12.40 7.57 -1.17
N GLU A 49 13.65 7.26 -1.50
CA GLU A 49 14.46 7.98 -2.48
C GLU A 49 13.89 7.85 -3.89
N ASP A 50 13.54 6.63 -4.32
CA ASP A 50 12.91 6.38 -5.63
C ASP A 50 11.57 7.11 -5.73
N GLU A 51 10.77 7.06 -4.67
CA GLU A 51 9.48 7.73 -4.68
C GLU A 51 9.61 9.26 -4.69
N ALA A 52 10.59 9.82 -3.97
CA ALA A 52 10.89 11.24 -4.02
C ALA A 52 11.41 11.68 -5.39
N TYR A 53 12.23 10.84 -6.05
CA TYR A 53 12.67 11.07 -7.41
C TYR A 53 11.50 11.04 -8.41
N TYR A 54 10.61 10.06 -8.34
CA TYR A 54 9.44 10.01 -9.23
C TYR A 54 8.47 11.16 -8.97
N LEU A 55 8.28 11.56 -7.71
CA LEU A 55 7.48 12.74 -7.37
C LEU A 55 8.13 14.01 -7.94
N SER A 56 9.46 14.10 -7.93
CA SER A 56 10.17 15.21 -8.54
C SER A 56 9.94 15.31 -10.04
N VAL A 57 10.11 14.19 -10.75
CA VAL A 57 9.87 14.08 -12.18
C VAL A 57 8.41 14.38 -12.51
N PHE A 58 7.48 13.89 -11.70
CA PHE A 58 6.05 14.18 -11.88
C PHE A 58 5.78 15.69 -11.79
N CYS A 59 6.31 16.40 -10.79
CA CYS A 59 6.14 17.85 -10.68
C CYS A 59 6.93 18.67 -11.72
N LEU A 60 7.69 18.01 -12.61
CA LEU A 60 8.41 18.63 -13.72
C LEU A 60 7.62 18.59 -15.04
N ILE A 61 6.70 17.63 -15.21
CA ILE A 61 5.92 17.45 -16.44
C ILE A 61 4.73 18.42 -16.51
N ASP A 62 4.19 18.61 -17.71
CA ASP A 62 2.95 19.37 -17.90
C ASP A 62 1.76 18.55 -17.38
N HIS A 63 0.93 19.19 -16.55
CA HIS A 63 -0.23 18.56 -15.93
C HIS A 63 -1.55 18.81 -16.69
N HIS A 64 -1.50 19.50 -17.84
CA HIS A 64 -2.69 19.77 -18.65
C HIS A 64 -3.20 18.54 -19.43
N ASP A 65 -2.33 17.61 -19.85
CA ASP A 65 -2.73 16.37 -20.52
C ASP A 65 -2.39 15.13 -19.69
N SER A 66 -3.35 14.71 -18.85
CA SER A 66 -3.21 13.53 -18.00
C SER A 66 -2.99 12.21 -18.73
N ARG A 67 -3.27 12.15 -20.04
CA ARG A 67 -2.99 10.95 -20.84
C ARG A 67 -1.50 10.84 -21.22
N ALA A 68 -0.78 11.95 -21.22
CA ALA A 68 0.64 12.00 -21.57
C ALA A 68 1.56 11.73 -20.36
N PHE A 69 1.07 11.85 -19.12
CA PHE A 69 1.93 11.85 -17.92
C PHE A 69 2.88 10.66 -17.83
N LEU A 70 2.38 9.43 -18.03
CA LEU A 70 3.23 8.24 -17.93
C LEU A 70 4.30 8.23 -19.02
N HIS A 71 3.98 8.72 -20.21
CA HIS A 71 4.91 8.82 -21.32
C HIS A 71 5.95 9.92 -21.08
N ASP A 72 5.54 11.08 -20.56
CA ASP A 72 6.43 12.19 -20.28
C ASP A 72 7.40 11.84 -19.14
N MET A 73 6.91 11.17 -18.10
CA MET A 73 7.76 10.64 -17.04
C MET A 73 8.77 9.62 -17.57
N GLU A 74 8.32 8.67 -18.40
CA GLU A 74 9.20 7.69 -19.04
C GLU A 74 10.28 8.40 -19.88
N SER A 75 9.88 9.40 -20.68
CA SER A 75 10.81 10.17 -21.50
C SER A 75 11.83 10.93 -20.67
N ILE A 76 11.46 11.49 -19.52
CA ILE A 76 12.41 12.21 -18.65
C ILE A 76 13.37 11.23 -17.96
N VAL A 77 12.83 10.14 -17.40
CA VAL A 77 13.64 9.14 -16.67
C VAL A 77 14.60 8.42 -17.62
N GLU A 78 14.09 7.94 -18.76
CA GLU A 78 14.91 7.19 -19.71
C GLU A 78 15.77 8.12 -20.58
N GLY A 79 15.27 9.31 -20.92
CA GLY A 79 16.00 10.31 -21.70
C GLY A 79 17.16 10.97 -20.95
N GLY A 80 17.15 10.92 -19.61
CA GLY A 80 18.28 11.32 -18.78
C GLY A 80 19.50 10.40 -18.88
N ASN A 81 19.37 9.23 -19.54
CA ASN A 81 20.48 8.31 -19.72
C ASN A 81 21.39 8.74 -20.86
N SER A 82 22.65 9.02 -20.54
CA SER A 82 23.70 9.19 -21.56
C SER A 82 24.21 7.84 -22.09
N ASP A 83 24.70 7.82 -23.33
CA ASP A 83 25.22 6.60 -23.97
C ASP A 83 26.45 6.01 -23.27
N TYR A 84 27.19 6.84 -22.54
CA TYR A 84 28.36 6.46 -21.75
C TYR A 84 28.06 6.20 -20.27
N ALA A 85 26.80 6.27 -19.83
CA ALA A 85 26.45 6.01 -18.44
C ALA A 85 26.68 4.53 -18.07
N LEU A 86 27.50 4.29 -17.04
CA LEU A 86 27.77 2.94 -16.51
C LEU A 86 26.50 2.28 -15.97
N HIS A 87 25.60 3.08 -15.38
CA HIS A 87 24.30 2.64 -14.88
C HIS A 87 23.22 3.48 -15.53
N LYS A 88 22.33 2.84 -16.30
CA LYS A 88 21.16 3.48 -16.90
C LYS A 88 19.97 3.27 -15.99
N ILE A 89 19.25 4.35 -15.67
CA ILE A 89 18.02 4.29 -14.91
C ILE A 89 16.91 3.87 -15.88
N ARG A 90 16.13 2.86 -15.51
CA ARG A 90 14.97 2.40 -16.29
C ARG A 90 13.71 2.96 -15.67
N TYR A 91 12.75 3.32 -16.51
CA TYR A 91 11.45 3.75 -16.01
C TYR A 91 10.73 2.56 -15.34
N ILE A 92 10.12 2.82 -14.19
CA ILE A 92 9.36 1.88 -13.38
C ILE A 92 7.89 2.29 -13.50
N PRO A 93 7.08 1.61 -14.31
CA PRO A 93 5.69 1.99 -14.57
C PRO A 93 4.86 2.09 -13.30
N ALA A 94 5.07 1.17 -12.35
CA ALA A 94 4.34 1.15 -11.08
C ALA A 94 4.55 2.44 -10.24
N LEU A 95 5.73 3.07 -10.31
CA LEU A 95 5.98 4.33 -9.61
C LEU A 95 5.31 5.51 -10.32
N GLY A 96 5.35 5.55 -11.65
CA GLY A 96 4.62 6.58 -12.42
C GLY A 96 3.11 6.48 -12.25
N GLU A 97 2.56 5.27 -12.29
CA GLU A 97 1.15 5.00 -12.00
C GLU A 97 0.77 5.40 -10.58
N LYS A 98 1.64 5.14 -9.60
CA LYS A 98 1.44 5.58 -8.22
C LYS A 98 1.34 7.10 -8.13
N MET A 99 2.23 7.85 -8.81
CA MET A 99 2.15 9.32 -8.83
C MET A 99 0.86 9.79 -9.51
N LEU A 100 0.49 9.21 -10.66
CA LEU A 100 -0.76 9.54 -11.33
C LEU A 100 -1.98 9.29 -10.43
N GLN A 101 -2.02 8.16 -9.73
CA GLN A 101 -3.11 7.83 -8.80
C GLN A 101 -3.17 8.80 -7.62
N THR A 102 -2.02 9.16 -7.03
CA THR A 102 -1.96 10.17 -5.96
C THR A 102 -2.47 11.53 -6.45
N TRP A 103 -2.09 11.94 -7.66
CA TRP A 103 -2.56 13.19 -8.26
C TRP A 103 -4.07 13.16 -8.56
N GLN A 104 -4.60 12.04 -9.04
CA GLN A 104 -6.03 11.87 -9.30
C GLN A 104 -6.89 11.95 -8.03
N GLN A 105 -6.30 11.67 -6.86
CA GLN A 105 -6.96 11.80 -5.57
C GLN A 105 -6.99 13.24 -5.04
N LEU A 106 -6.24 14.16 -5.66
CA LEU A 106 -6.32 15.58 -5.35
C LEU A 106 -7.64 16.17 -5.84
N SER A 107 -8.12 17.21 -5.16
CA SER A 107 -9.27 17.98 -5.61
C SER A 107 -8.98 18.73 -6.93
N PRO A 108 -10.01 19.13 -7.69
CA PRO A 108 -9.81 19.87 -8.94
C PRO A 108 -9.05 21.20 -8.78
N ASP A 109 -9.17 21.85 -7.62
CA ASP A 109 -8.41 23.07 -7.32
C ASP A 109 -6.94 22.77 -7.02
N GLU A 110 -6.65 21.69 -6.30
CA GLU A 110 -5.29 21.22 -6.04
C GLU A 110 -4.59 20.72 -7.31
N GLN A 111 -5.32 20.05 -8.20
CA GLN A 111 -4.81 19.66 -9.52
C GLN A 111 -4.40 20.90 -10.34
N ARG A 112 -5.25 21.94 -10.36
CA ARG A 112 -4.90 23.22 -11.00
C ARG A 112 -3.68 23.87 -10.34
N ALA A 113 -3.64 23.94 -9.02
CA ALA A 113 -2.50 24.49 -8.30
C ALA A 113 -1.20 23.70 -8.56
N SER A 114 -1.28 22.37 -8.74
CA SER A 114 -0.13 21.52 -9.08
C SER A 114 0.38 21.76 -10.50
N SER A 115 -0.49 22.15 -11.43
CA SER A 115 -0.11 22.49 -12.81
C SER A 115 0.57 23.85 -12.93
N GLU A 116 0.22 24.80 -12.06
CA GLU A 116 0.72 26.17 -12.09
C GLU A 116 2.05 26.35 -11.36
N ASP A 117 2.21 25.67 -10.21
CA ASP A 117 3.38 25.84 -9.35
C ASP A 117 3.99 24.48 -8.98
N ARG A 118 5.25 24.30 -9.38
CA ARG A 118 6.03 23.09 -9.10
C ARG A 118 6.22 22.86 -7.61
N GLN A 119 6.59 23.89 -6.83
CA GLN A 119 6.71 23.73 -5.37
C GLN A 119 5.38 23.37 -4.73
N ARG A 120 4.27 23.93 -5.23
CA ARG A 120 2.94 23.58 -4.74
C ARG A 120 2.58 22.13 -5.07
N CYS A 121 2.91 21.65 -6.27
CA CYS A 121 2.80 20.24 -6.64
C CYS A 121 3.53 19.34 -5.65
N TYR A 122 4.79 19.64 -5.30
CA TYR A 122 5.54 18.82 -4.34
C TYR A 122 4.84 18.72 -2.99
N GLN A 123 4.33 19.83 -2.46
CA GLN A 123 3.69 19.84 -1.15
C GLN A 123 2.39 19.01 -1.17
N LEU A 124 1.53 19.27 -2.16
CA LEU A 124 0.24 18.56 -2.30
C LEU A 124 0.44 17.05 -2.45
N MET A 125 1.36 16.64 -3.32
CA MET A 125 1.65 15.22 -3.56
C MET A 125 2.27 14.53 -2.34
N ARG A 126 3.14 15.24 -1.59
CA ARG A 126 3.76 14.70 -0.37
C ARG A 126 2.75 14.56 0.77
N GLU A 127 1.92 15.57 0.99
CA GLU A 127 0.84 15.54 1.98
C GLU A 127 -0.10 14.37 1.66
N LYS A 128 -0.53 14.24 0.40
CA LYS A 128 -1.48 13.20 0.00
C LYS A 128 -0.93 11.78 0.09
N LYS A 129 0.39 11.61 0.00
CA LYS A 129 1.06 10.31 0.16
C LYS A 129 1.16 9.88 1.64
N GLN A 130 1.05 10.82 2.57
CA GLN A 130 1.10 10.55 4.02
C GLN A 130 -0.27 10.24 4.63
N ASP A 131 -1.35 10.59 3.93
CA ASP A 131 -2.74 10.27 4.27
C ASP A 131 -3.16 8.86 3.82
#